data_AF-A0A225CTL5-F1
#
_entry.id   AF-A0A225CTL5-F1
#
_cell.length_a   1.000
_cell.length_b   1.000
_cell.length_c   1.000
_cell.angle_alpha   90.00
_cell.angle_beta   90.00
_cell.angle_gamma   90.00
#
_symmetry.space_group_name_H-M   'P 1'
#
loop_
_entity.id
_entity.type
_entity.pdbx_description
1 polymer ?
#
loop_
_entity_poly.entity_id
_entity_poly.type
_entity_poly.pdbx_seq_one_letter_code
_entity_poly.pdbx_strand_id
1 'polypeptide(L)'
;MPRRAFFRALSHVSLKGCILNAIEKARSAYARTEPMLGTERDMEYEAFARATRQLRAAVACGRSGFPALVQGLHDNRRLWTVLATDVASQGNGLPAALRAQIFYLAEFVRVQSDRVLSGTAEVEALIEINMAVMAGLRQRGTSS
;
A
#
# COMPACT_ATOMS: atom_id res chain seq x y z
N MET A 1 -34.09 -0.52 -12.61
CA MET A 1 -32.74 -0.39 -13.21
C MET A 1 -31.69 -0.51 -12.10
N PRO A 2 -31.14 -1.70 -11.79
CA PRO A 2 -30.40 -1.89 -10.54
C PRO A 2 -28.89 -1.68 -10.70
N ARG A 3 -28.36 -0.65 -10.02
CA ARG A 3 -26.93 -0.31 -9.82
C ARG A 3 -26.13 -1.34 -8.99
N ARG A 4 -26.51 -2.63 -9.04
CA ARG A 4 -25.88 -3.72 -8.26
C ARG A 4 -25.02 -4.68 -9.09
N ALA A 5 -25.00 -4.52 -10.41
CA ALA A 5 -24.28 -5.43 -11.32
C ALA A 5 -22.80 -5.07 -11.58
N PHE A 6 -22.35 -3.86 -11.23
CA PHE A 6 -20.95 -3.45 -11.47
C PHE A 6 -19.98 -3.99 -10.40
N PHE A 7 -20.50 -4.55 -9.30
CA PHE A 7 -19.70 -5.09 -8.20
C PHE A 7 -19.33 -6.58 -8.37
N ARG A 8 -19.71 -7.24 -9.48
CA ARG A 8 -19.65 -8.71 -9.64
C ARG A 8 -18.83 -9.23 -10.84
N ALA A 9 -17.94 -8.42 -11.41
CA ALA A 9 -17.12 -8.85 -12.56
C ALA A 9 -15.59 -8.83 -12.32
N LEU A 10 -15.13 -8.59 -11.09
CA LEU A 10 -13.70 -8.69 -10.71
C LEU A 10 -13.47 -9.57 -9.47
N SER A 11 -14.43 -10.43 -9.13
CA SER A 11 -14.41 -11.28 -7.93
C SER A 11 -13.93 -12.72 -8.17
N HIS A 12 -13.29 -13.02 -9.31
CA HIS A 12 -12.81 -14.39 -9.62
C HIS A 12 -11.28 -14.56 -9.64
N VAL A 13 -10.51 -13.52 -9.35
CA VAL A 13 -9.08 -13.66 -9.00
C VAL A 13 -8.95 -13.33 -7.51
N SER A 14 -8.50 -14.32 -6.75
CA SER A 14 -8.35 -14.33 -5.30
C SER A 14 -7.34 -13.28 -4.80
N LEU A 15 -7.71 -12.00 -4.83
CA LEU A 15 -6.96 -10.88 -4.23
C LEU A 15 -6.97 -10.90 -2.69
N LYS A 16 -7.78 -11.77 -2.07
CA LYS A 16 -7.85 -11.91 -0.61
C LYS A 16 -6.82 -12.91 -0.04
N GLY A 17 -6.24 -13.78 -0.88
CA GLY A 17 -5.26 -14.80 -0.45
C GLY A 17 -3.81 -14.50 -0.82
N CYS A 18 -3.56 -13.61 -1.79
CA CYS A 18 -2.21 -13.19 -2.19
C CYS A 18 -1.70 -11.94 -1.46
N ILE A 19 -2.44 -11.43 -0.47
CA ILE A 19 -2.01 -10.29 0.34
C ILE A 19 -1.82 -10.77 1.79
N LEU A 20 -0.85 -11.69 1.98
CA LEU A 20 -0.46 -12.39 3.21
C LEU A 20 -1.28 -13.62 3.63
N ASN A 21 -0.58 -14.77 3.75
CA ASN A 21 -0.83 -15.73 4.85
C ASN A 21 0.41 -16.58 5.23
N ALA A 22 0.89 -16.34 6.46
CA ALA A 22 1.61 -17.18 7.44
C ALA A 22 2.61 -18.29 7.03
N ILE A 23 3.92 -18.09 7.32
CA ILE A 23 4.85 -19.14 7.80
C ILE A 23 5.79 -18.61 8.92
N GLU A 24 5.60 -19.21 10.10
CA GLU A 24 6.44 -19.50 11.30
C GLU A 24 7.62 -18.64 11.82
N LYS A 25 7.45 -18.21 13.08
CA LYS A 25 8.35 -18.18 14.27
C LYS A 25 9.79 -17.62 14.19
N ALA A 26 9.91 -16.48 14.87
CA ALA A 26 10.75 -16.22 16.05
C ALA A 26 12.29 -16.13 15.94
N ARG A 27 12.73 -14.90 16.26
CA ARG A 27 13.98 -14.50 16.95
C ARG A 27 15.29 -14.47 16.15
N SER A 28 16.02 -13.40 16.53
CA SER A 28 17.41 -13.03 16.27
C SER A 28 17.78 -12.62 14.86
N ALA A 29 18.53 -11.51 14.82
CA ALA A 29 19.33 -11.09 13.69
C ALA A 29 20.11 -12.28 13.08
N TYR A 30 20.19 -12.28 11.75
CA TYR A 30 20.89 -13.26 10.89
C TYR A 30 20.30 -14.68 10.89
N ALA A 31 19.33 -14.94 10.00
CA ALA A 31 19.35 -16.17 9.20
C ALA A 31 18.48 -16.01 7.94
N ARG A 32 19.08 -16.42 6.83
CA ARG A 32 18.57 -16.46 5.46
C ARG A 32 17.43 -17.48 5.34
N THR A 33 16.29 -17.09 4.77
CA THR A 33 15.29 -18.01 4.21
C THR A 33 14.60 -17.33 3.02
N GLU A 34 14.91 -17.82 1.81
CA GLU A 34 14.28 -17.52 0.50
C GLU A 34 13.55 -18.81 0.05
N PRO A 35 12.44 -18.82 -0.74
CA PRO A 35 12.05 -17.88 -1.80
C PRO A 35 10.57 -17.43 -1.78
N MET A 36 9.80 -17.73 -0.73
CA MET A 36 8.35 -17.41 -0.68
C MET A 36 8.07 -15.95 -0.24
N LEU A 37 9.03 -15.33 0.45
CA LEU A 37 8.99 -13.91 0.82
C LEU A 37 9.24 -12.96 -0.36
N GLY A 38 9.88 -13.45 -1.44
CA GLY A 38 10.13 -12.66 -2.64
C GLY A 38 8.83 -12.26 -3.32
N THR A 39 7.93 -13.22 -3.53
CA THR A 39 6.65 -12.98 -4.22
C THR A 39 5.73 -12.04 -3.45
N GLU A 40 5.63 -12.18 -2.12
CA GLU A 40 4.80 -11.28 -1.29
C GLU A 40 5.32 -9.85 -1.29
N ARG A 41 6.64 -9.66 -1.12
CA ARG A 41 7.25 -8.32 -1.16
C ARG A 41 7.21 -7.69 -2.55
N ASP A 42 7.34 -8.50 -3.60
CA ASP A 42 7.20 -8.03 -4.98
C ASP A 42 5.77 -7.57 -5.26
N MET A 43 4.76 -8.27 -4.73
CA MET A 43 3.36 -7.84 -4.83
C MET A 43 3.10 -6.53 -4.07
N GLU A 44 3.63 -6.38 -2.86
CA GLU A 44 3.55 -5.12 -2.11
C GLU A 44 4.24 -3.98 -2.86
N TYR A 45 5.45 -4.23 -3.35
CA TYR A 45 6.23 -3.28 -4.15
C TYR A 45 5.43 -2.83 -5.38
N GLU A 46 4.87 -3.76 -6.16
CA GLU A 46 4.08 -3.43 -7.34
C GLU A 46 2.78 -2.71 -7.01
N ALA A 47 2.17 -3.01 -5.87
CA ALA A 47 1.00 -2.27 -5.39
C ALA A 47 1.34 -0.79 -5.14
N PHE A 48 2.43 -0.51 -4.43
CA PHE A 48 2.93 0.85 -4.21
C PHE A 48 3.39 1.52 -5.50
N ALA A 49 4.07 0.79 -6.38
CA ALA A 49 4.58 1.32 -7.65
C ALA A 49 3.42 1.76 -8.56
N ARG A 50 2.36 0.94 -8.66
CA ARG A 50 1.15 1.28 -9.41
C ARG A 50 0.46 2.51 -8.85
N ALA A 51 0.22 2.57 -7.53
CA ALA A 51 -0.41 3.73 -6.89
C ALA A 51 0.40 5.01 -7.12
N THR A 52 1.74 4.92 -6.99
CA THR A 52 2.66 6.03 -7.23
C THR A 52 2.61 6.52 -8.68
N ARG A 53 2.59 5.61 -9.66
CA ARG A 53 2.47 5.96 -11.08
C ARG A 53 1.13 6.65 -11.37
N GLN A 54 0.04 6.16 -10.80
CA GLN A 54 -1.29 6.76 -10.96
C GLN A 54 -1.35 8.19 -10.41
N LEU A 55 -0.84 8.42 -9.21
CA LEU A 55 -0.80 9.76 -8.61
C LEU A 55 0.04 10.73 -9.45
N ARG A 56 1.25 10.32 -9.87
CA ARG A 56 2.12 11.13 -10.73
C ARG A 56 1.48 11.49 -12.07
N ALA A 57 0.85 10.51 -12.73
CA ALA A 57 0.19 10.72 -14.00
C ALA A 57 -0.99 11.70 -13.86
N ALA A 58 -1.76 11.58 -12.78
CA ALA A 58 -2.89 12.47 -12.53
C ALA A 58 -2.45 13.93 -12.35
N VAL A 59 -1.39 14.19 -11.58
CA VAL A 59 -0.92 15.57 -11.38
C VAL A 59 -0.19 16.16 -12.58
N ALA A 60 0.46 15.33 -13.40
CA ALA A 60 1.07 15.78 -14.66
C ALA A 60 0.03 16.36 -15.65
N CYS A 61 -1.24 15.96 -15.55
CA CYS A 61 -2.33 16.50 -16.36
C CYS A 61 -2.93 17.81 -15.80
N GLY A 62 -2.46 18.31 -14.66
CA GLY A 62 -3.02 19.51 -14.03
C GLY A 62 -4.52 19.39 -13.77
N ARG A 63 -5.30 20.44 -14.08
CA ARG A 63 -6.75 20.48 -13.80
C ARG A 63 -7.55 19.36 -14.50
N SER A 64 -7.19 18.97 -15.71
CA SER A 64 -7.89 17.88 -16.42
C SER A 64 -7.61 16.51 -15.80
N GLY A 65 -6.55 16.39 -14.99
CA GLY A 65 -6.20 15.19 -14.24
C GLY A 65 -6.99 14.98 -12.95
N PHE A 66 -7.85 15.92 -12.54
CA PHE A 66 -8.55 15.83 -11.25
C PHE A 66 -9.38 14.54 -11.06
N PRO A 67 -10.16 14.05 -12.03
CA PRO A 67 -10.86 12.77 -11.87
C PRO A 67 -9.91 11.58 -11.67
N ALA A 68 -8.77 11.57 -12.37
CA ALA A 68 -7.74 10.56 -12.20
C ALA A 68 -7.04 10.68 -10.84
N LEU A 69 -6.89 11.90 -10.32
CA LEU A 69 -6.33 12.17 -9.00
C LEU A 69 -7.25 11.63 -7.91
N VAL A 70 -8.57 11.86 -8.00
CA VAL A 70 -9.56 11.30 -7.07
C VAL A 70 -9.46 9.77 -7.02
N GLN A 71 -9.40 9.12 -8.19
CA GLN A 71 -9.27 7.68 -8.27
C GLN A 71 -7.93 7.18 -7.69
N GLY A 72 -6.82 7.83 -8.04
CA GLY A 72 -5.50 7.50 -7.53
C GLY A 72 -5.40 7.63 -6.01
N LEU A 73 -5.99 8.69 -5.43
CA LEU A 73 -6.05 8.90 -3.98
C LEU A 73 -6.92 7.84 -3.31
N HIS A 74 -8.06 7.49 -3.88
CA HIS A 74 -8.91 6.42 -3.38
C HIS A 74 -8.15 5.08 -3.33
N ASP A 75 -7.48 4.71 -4.42
CA ASP A 75 -6.76 3.45 -4.51
C ASP A 75 -5.55 3.41 -3.59
N ASN A 76 -4.85 4.54 -3.43
CA ASN A 76 -3.77 4.71 -2.47
C ASN A 76 -4.27 4.54 -1.02
N ARG A 77 -5.36 5.21 -0.63
CA ARG A 77 -5.97 5.04 0.71
C ARG A 77 -6.39 3.58 0.95
N ARG A 78 -6.94 2.91 -0.07
CA ARG A 78 -7.36 1.51 0.03
C ARG A 78 -6.16 0.59 0.28
N LEU A 79 -5.04 0.80 -0.42
CA LEU A 79 -3.80 0.07 -0.18
C LEU A 79 -3.34 0.22 1.28
N TRP A 80 -3.26 1.46 1.77
CA TRP A 80 -2.86 1.75 3.14
C TRP A 80 -3.82 1.20 4.19
N THR A 81 -5.13 1.16 3.91
CA THR A 81 -6.14 0.56 4.80
C THR A 81 -5.95 -0.95 4.92
N VAL A 82 -5.61 -1.63 3.82
CA VAL A 82 -5.32 -3.08 3.85
C VAL A 82 -4.09 -3.35 4.72
N LEU A 83 -3.01 -2.58 4.56
CA LEU A 83 -1.81 -2.69 5.38
C LEU A 83 -2.10 -2.44 6.87
N ALA A 84 -2.81 -1.36 7.19
CA ALA A 84 -3.19 -1.04 8.57
C ALA A 84 -4.02 -2.16 9.22
N THR A 85 -4.97 -2.73 8.47
CA THR A 85 -5.81 -3.83 8.95
C THR A 85 -4.98 -5.09 9.22
N ASP A 86 -4.05 -5.42 8.32
CA ASP A 86 -3.19 -6.58 8.48
C ASP A 86 -2.26 -6.45 9.70
N VAL A 87 -1.58 -5.31 9.84
CA VAL A 87 -0.72 -5.07 11.01
C VAL A 87 -1.50 -4.90 12.30
N ALA A 88 -2.82 -4.72 12.26
CA ALA A 88 -3.68 -4.76 13.44
C ALA A 88 -3.96 -6.18 13.94
N SER A 89 -3.84 -7.19 13.08
CA SER A 89 -4.16 -8.58 13.39
C SER A 89 -3.32 -9.11 14.55
N GLN A 90 -3.95 -9.90 15.42
CA GLN A 90 -3.28 -10.53 16.57
C GLN A 90 -2.18 -11.52 16.14
N GLY A 91 -2.28 -12.06 14.92
CA GLY A 91 -1.29 -12.99 14.36
C GLY A 91 -0.16 -12.32 13.58
N ASN A 92 -0.11 -10.99 13.48
CA ASN A 92 0.92 -10.30 12.70
C ASN A 92 2.29 -10.39 13.40
N GLY A 93 3.28 -10.93 12.69
CA GLY A 93 4.62 -11.22 13.22
C GLY A 93 5.59 -10.03 13.26
N LEU A 94 5.17 -8.83 12.85
CA LEU A 94 6.04 -7.66 12.86
C LEU A 94 6.25 -7.13 14.29
N PRO A 95 7.41 -6.53 14.59
CA PRO A 95 7.64 -5.85 15.86
C PRO A 95 6.57 -4.77 16.12
N ALA A 96 6.12 -4.64 17.36
CA ALA A 96 5.07 -3.69 17.74
C ALA A 96 5.39 -2.25 17.29
N ALA A 97 6.65 -1.82 17.36
CA ALA A 97 7.09 -0.51 16.89
C ALA A 97 6.88 -0.32 15.37
N LEU A 98 7.17 -1.34 14.56
CA LEU A 98 6.97 -1.27 13.11
C LEU A 98 5.48 -1.28 12.76
N ARG A 99 4.67 -2.08 13.47
CA ARG A 99 3.21 -2.08 13.33
C ARG A 99 2.62 -0.70 13.64
N ALA A 100 3.06 -0.08 14.72
CA ALA A 100 2.64 1.28 15.10
C ALA A 100 3.03 2.33 14.06
N GLN A 101 4.25 2.22 13.50
CA GLN A 101 4.70 3.10 12.42
C GLN A 101 3.85 2.97 11.16
N ILE A 102 3.51 1.75 10.74
CA ILE A 102 2.64 1.50 9.58
C ILE A 102 1.24 2.08 9.82
N PHE A 103 0.70 1.90 11.03
CA PHE A 103 -0.57 2.51 11.43
C PHE A 103 -0.55 4.04 11.32
N TYR A 104 0.50 4.67 11.85
CA TYR A 104 0.68 6.11 11.78
C TYR A 104 0.73 6.61 10.33
N LEU A 105 1.49 5.93 9.47
CA LEU A 105 1.59 6.28 8.05
C LEU A 105 0.25 6.10 7.31
N ALA A 106 -0.52 5.05 7.62
CA ALA A 106 -1.84 4.84 7.04
C ALA A 106 -2.80 6.00 7.39
N GLU A 107 -2.78 6.44 8.66
CA GLU A 107 -3.59 7.59 9.11
C GLU A 107 -3.11 8.90 8.47
N PHE A 108 -1.80 9.12 8.37
CA PHE A 108 -1.26 10.26 7.65
C PHE A 108 -1.74 10.29 6.20
N VAL A 109 -1.66 9.16 5.50
CA VAL A 109 -2.10 9.06 4.10
C VAL A 109 -3.58 9.37 3.97
N ARG A 110 -4.41 8.88 4.89
CA ARG A 110 -5.85 9.17 4.91
C ARG A 110 -6.11 10.68 5.01
N VAL A 111 -5.54 11.32 6.03
CA VAL A 111 -5.69 12.76 6.30
C VAL A 111 -5.12 13.61 5.17
N GLN A 112 -3.93 13.29 4.69
CA GLN A 112 -3.26 14.06 3.64
C GLN A 112 -4.02 13.94 2.32
N SER A 113 -4.56 12.76 1.99
CA SER A 113 -5.41 12.61 0.82
C SER A 113 -6.68 13.46 0.90
N ASP A 114 -7.28 13.64 2.09
CA ASP A 114 -8.45 14.52 2.28
C ASP A 114 -8.08 15.99 2.03
N ARG A 115 -6.87 16.39 2.46
CA ARG A 115 -6.31 17.72 2.19
C ARG A 115 -6.02 17.96 0.71
N VAL A 116 -5.53 16.95 -0.01
CA VAL A 116 -5.33 17.05 -1.47
C VAL A 116 -6.67 17.22 -2.19
N LEU A 117 -7.70 16.45 -1.81
CA LEU A 117 -9.04 16.57 -2.43
C LEU A 117 -9.70 17.93 -2.17
N SER A 118 -9.41 18.54 -1.02
CA SER A 118 -9.90 19.89 -0.67
C SER A 118 -9.02 21.01 -1.21
N GLY A 119 -7.90 20.70 -1.88
CA GLY A 119 -6.97 21.67 -2.43
C GLY A 119 -6.14 22.40 -1.37
N THR A 120 -6.05 21.87 -0.14
CA THR A 120 -5.27 22.46 0.96
C THR A 120 -3.91 21.79 1.15
N ALA A 121 -3.56 20.84 0.28
CA ALA A 121 -2.25 20.20 0.26
C ALA A 121 -1.92 19.62 -1.11
N GLU A 122 -0.64 19.38 -1.32
CA GLU A 122 -0.09 18.80 -2.54
C GLU A 122 0.08 17.27 -2.42
N VAL A 123 0.05 16.56 -3.56
CA VAL A 123 0.10 15.08 -3.60
C VAL A 123 1.50 14.54 -3.29
N GLU A 124 2.52 15.38 -3.40
CA GLU A 124 3.94 15.05 -3.36
C GLU A 124 4.31 14.26 -2.10
N ALA A 125 3.78 14.66 -0.93
CA ALA A 125 4.01 13.95 0.32
C ALA A 125 3.52 12.48 0.28
N LEU A 126 2.42 12.20 -0.42
CA LEU A 126 1.92 10.83 -0.58
C LEU A 126 2.82 10.01 -1.52
N ILE A 127 3.32 10.65 -2.58
CA ILE A 127 4.28 10.03 -3.51
C ILE A 127 5.58 9.69 -2.79
N GLU A 128 6.12 10.61 -2.00
CA GLU A 128 7.36 10.43 -1.25
C GLU A 128 7.27 9.28 -0.25
N ILE A 129 6.17 9.18 0.49
CA ILE A 129 5.94 8.07 1.43
C ILE A 129 5.92 6.73 0.69
N ASN A 130 5.19 6.64 -0.42
CA ASN A 130 5.16 5.40 -1.21
C ASN A 130 6.57 5.03 -1.74
N MET A 131 7.35 6.02 -2.18
CA MET A 131 8.74 5.81 -2.62
C MET A 131 9.65 5.34 -1.47
N ALA A 132 9.51 5.91 -0.28
CA ALA A 132 10.27 5.51 0.89
C ALA A 132 9.95 4.06 1.31
N VAL A 133 8.68 3.67 1.28
CA VAL A 133 8.27 2.29 1.53
C VAL A 133 8.85 1.34 0.48
N MET A 134 8.72 1.66 -0.81
CA MET A 134 9.31 0.88 -1.90
C MET A 134 10.83 0.71 -1.76
N ALA A 135 11.54 1.76 -1.32
CA ALA A 135 12.97 1.68 -1.03
C ALA A 135 13.26 0.71 0.13
N GLY A 136 12.48 0.77 1.21
CA GLY A 136 12.61 -0.14 2.34
C GLY A 136 12.27 -1.60 2.01
N LEU A 137 11.34 -1.83 1.07
CA LEU A 137 11.03 -3.18 0.56
C LEU A 137 12.21 -3.77 -0.23
N ARG A 138 12.89 -2.94 -1.05
CA ARG A 138 14.07 -3.36 -1.84
C ARG A 138 15.30 -3.67 -0.99
N GLN A 139 15.60 -2.84 0.02
CA GLN A 139 16.81 -3.00 0.86
C GLN A 139 16.83 -4.31 1.67
N ARG A 140 15.66 -4.85 2.02
CA ARG A 140 15.53 -6.11 2.75
C ARG A 140 15.60 -7.36 1.85
N GLY A 141 15.73 -7.19 0.53
CA GLY A 141 16.03 -8.26 -0.43
C GLY A 141 17.51 -8.36 -0.79
N THR A 142 18.33 -7.37 -0.43
CA THR A 142 19.75 -7.27 -0.86
C THR A 142 20.76 -7.44 0.27
N SER A 143 20.37 -7.99 1.42
CA SER A 143 21.33 -8.40 2.46
C SER A 143 22.01 -9.71 2.04
N SER A 144 22.99 -9.60 1.15
CA SER A 144 23.98 -10.64 0.85
C SER A 144 25.05 -10.73 1.92
#